data_AF-A0A945NKB9-F1
#
_entry.id   AF-A0A945NKB9-F1
#
_cell.length_a   1.000
_cell.length_b   1.000
_cell.length_c   1.000
_cell.angle_alpha   90.00
_cell.angle_beta   90.00
_cell.angle_gamma   90.00
#
_symmetry.space_group_name_H-M   'P 1'
#
loop_
_entity.id
_entity.type
_entity.pdbx_description
1 polymer ?
#
loop_
_entity_poly.entity_id
_entity_poly.type
_entity_poly.pdbx_seq_one_letter_code
_entity_poly.pdbx_strand_id
1 'polypeptide(L)'
;MGAFVSEPGKAVRKLHVSDIEDIQEVTVISSRSHPEKDGIIKKLGITKHIMSGGVGVKIGKIAEKYADIYYNTSQHTSLWDACAAQCIIESAGGKMTDLRGNALVYNTKETKNMLGILATNGHVHEHIAQHFSTNLSLS
;
A
#
# COMPACT_ATOMS: atom_id res chain seq x y z
N MET A 1 -16.79 -3.18 12.51
CA MET A 1 -16.18 -1.85 12.25
C MET A 1 -15.89 -1.73 10.75
N GLY A 2 -15.67 -0.53 10.21
CA GLY A 2 -15.41 -0.33 8.77
C GLY A 2 -14.90 1.08 8.46
N ALA A 3 -14.33 1.27 7.27
CA ALA A 3 -13.88 2.58 6.77
C ALA A 3 -14.95 3.24 5.90
N PHE A 4 -15.03 4.58 5.92
CA PHE A 4 -16.04 5.37 5.20
C PHE A 4 -15.42 6.62 4.59
N VAL A 5 -15.97 7.09 3.47
CA VAL A 5 -15.61 8.35 2.83
C VAL A 5 -16.82 9.29 2.80
N SER A 6 -16.56 10.57 3.04
CA SER A 6 -17.55 11.65 2.95
C SER A 6 -16.98 12.74 2.07
N GLU A 7 -17.78 13.18 1.09
CA GLU A 7 -17.45 14.29 0.20
C GLU A 7 -18.56 15.34 0.30
N PRO A 8 -18.26 16.65 0.16
CA PRO A 8 -19.28 17.68 0.19
C PRO A 8 -20.40 17.41 -0.82
N GLY A 9 -21.65 17.36 -0.34
CA GLY A 9 -22.83 17.15 -1.18
C GLY A 9 -23.07 15.71 -1.62
N LYS A 10 -22.30 14.72 -1.14
CA LYS A 10 -22.53 13.29 -1.41
C LYS A 10 -22.89 12.53 -0.14
N ALA A 11 -23.62 11.43 -0.29
CA ALA A 11 -23.88 10.51 0.81
C ALA A 11 -22.58 9.83 1.27
N VAL A 12 -22.45 9.60 2.58
CA VAL A 12 -21.35 8.83 3.15
C VAL A 12 -21.37 7.42 2.57
N ARG A 13 -20.22 6.96 2.08
CA ARG A 13 -20.08 5.64 1.45
C ARG A 13 -19.08 4.80 2.22
N LYS A 14 -19.41 3.51 2.44
CA LYS A 14 -18.46 2.54 3.00
C LYS A 14 -17.35 2.27 1.99
N LEU A 15 -16.11 2.29 2.45
CA LEU A 15 -14.94 1.93 1.68
C LEU A 15 -14.79 0.41 1.63
N HIS A 16 -14.32 -0.06 0.48
CA HIS A 16 -13.96 -1.45 0.24
C HIS A 16 -12.89 -1.45 -0.85
N VAL A 17 -11.83 -2.22 -0.66
CA VAL A 17 -10.78 -2.41 -1.66
C VAL A 17 -11.32 -3.15 -2.91
N SER A 18 -10.52 -3.23 -3.97
CA SER A 18 -10.88 -4.02 -5.14
C SER A 18 -10.84 -5.52 -4.84
N ASP A 19 -11.50 -6.32 -5.68
CA ASP A 19 -11.45 -7.79 -5.62
C ASP A 19 -10.56 -8.36 -6.74
N ILE A 20 -9.59 -7.57 -7.21
CA ILE A 20 -8.69 -7.97 -8.29
C ILE A 20 -7.64 -8.95 -7.72
N GLU A 21 -7.61 -10.16 -8.28
CA GLU A 21 -6.65 -11.21 -7.93
C GLU A 21 -5.53 -11.34 -8.97
N ASP A 22 -5.79 -10.98 -10.24
CA ASP A 22 -4.79 -11.05 -11.31
C ASP A 22 -3.84 -9.85 -11.24
N ILE A 23 -2.55 -10.14 -11.00
CA ILE A 23 -1.47 -9.16 -10.95
C ILE A 23 -1.35 -8.36 -12.25
N GLN A 24 -1.73 -8.89 -13.41
CA GLN A 24 -1.66 -8.13 -14.66
C GLN A 24 -2.73 -7.04 -14.74
N GLU A 25 -3.81 -7.17 -13.96
CA GLU A 25 -4.94 -6.24 -13.95
C GLU A 25 -4.82 -5.15 -12.87
N VAL A 26 -3.96 -5.35 -11.87
CA VAL A 26 -3.77 -4.41 -10.76
C VAL A 26 -3.16 -3.08 -11.21
N THR A 27 -3.43 -2.05 -10.44
CA THR A 27 -2.87 -0.72 -10.57
C THR A 27 -1.94 -0.41 -9.40
N VAL A 28 -0.68 -0.13 -9.70
CA VAL A 28 0.29 0.33 -8.69
C VAL A 28 0.16 1.84 -8.53
N ILE A 29 0.18 2.31 -7.29
CA ILE A 29 0.26 3.74 -6.95
C ILE A 29 1.58 4.05 -6.25
N SER A 30 2.40 4.93 -6.82
CA SER A 30 3.69 5.32 -6.25
C SER A 30 3.74 6.79 -5.81
N SER A 31 4.82 7.15 -5.11
CA SER A 31 5.04 8.52 -4.65
C SER A 31 5.52 9.43 -5.78
N ARG A 32 4.99 10.65 -5.86
CA ARG A 32 5.52 11.67 -6.79
C ARG A 32 6.96 12.08 -6.50
N SER A 33 7.29 12.23 -5.21
CA SER A 33 8.61 12.68 -4.77
C SER A 33 9.66 11.56 -4.72
N HIS A 34 9.20 10.31 -4.72
CA HIS A 34 10.03 9.11 -4.68
C HIS A 34 9.43 8.12 -5.68
N PRO A 35 9.64 8.35 -6.99
CA PRO A 35 9.09 7.49 -8.03
C PRO A 35 9.66 6.07 -7.92
N GLU A 36 9.01 5.15 -8.61
CA GLU A 36 9.48 3.76 -8.73
C GLU A 36 10.89 3.73 -9.33
N LYS A 37 11.78 2.94 -8.73
CA LYS A 37 13.19 2.82 -9.15
C LYS A 37 13.69 1.38 -9.16
N ASP A 38 12.94 0.45 -8.60
CA ASP A 38 13.32 -0.95 -8.39
C ASP A 38 12.91 -1.87 -9.56
N GLY A 39 12.18 -1.35 -10.54
CA GLY A 39 11.74 -2.07 -11.74
C GLY A 39 10.75 -3.18 -11.44
N ILE A 40 10.17 -3.21 -10.24
CA ILE A 40 9.24 -4.25 -9.80
C ILE A 40 7.96 -4.23 -10.63
N ILE A 41 7.46 -3.05 -11.02
CA ILE A 41 6.27 -2.93 -11.88
C ILE A 41 6.49 -3.71 -13.17
N LYS A 42 7.67 -3.52 -13.78
CA LYS A 42 8.05 -4.23 -15.01
C LYS A 42 8.27 -5.73 -14.77
N LYS A 43 8.96 -6.11 -13.70
CA LYS A 43 9.24 -7.52 -13.36
C LYS A 43 7.96 -8.33 -13.09
N LEU A 44 6.96 -7.71 -12.50
CA LEU A 44 5.66 -8.32 -12.23
C LEU A 44 4.70 -8.26 -13.42
N GLY A 45 5.10 -7.64 -14.54
CA GLY A 45 4.24 -7.50 -15.72
C GLY A 45 3.05 -6.56 -15.52
N ILE A 46 3.11 -5.67 -14.52
CA ILE A 46 2.02 -4.73 -14.21
C ILE A 46 2.04 -3.61 -15.25
N THR A 47 0.88 -3.34 -15.84
CA THR A 47 0.75 -2.36 -16.93
C THR A 47 0.17 -1.02 -16.47
N LYS A 48 -0.57 -1.00 -15.35
CA LYS A 48 -1.24 0.19 -14.82
C LYS A 48 -0.44 0.79 -13.67
N HIS A 49 -0.05 2.04 -13.82
CA HIS A 49 0.72 2.76 -12.82
C HIS A 49 0.25 4.22 -12.71
N ILE A 50 -0.01 4.67 -11.49
CA ILE A 50 -0.39 6.05 -11.20
C ILE A 50 0.48 6.64 -10.09
N MET A 51 0.53 7.96 -10.00
CA MET A 51 1.35 8.67 -9.02
C MET A 51 0.49 9.54 -8.11
N SER A 52 0.82 9.59 -6.82
CA SER A 52 0.17 10.48 -5.85
C SER A 52 1.10 10.90 -4.71
N GLY A 53 0.74 11.97 -4.00
CA GLY A 53 1.50 12.50 -2.86
C GLY A 53 0.88 12.10 -1.52
N GLY A 54 1.71 11.82 -0.52
CA GLY A 54 1.28 11.44 0.83
C GLY A 54 0.86 9.97 0.96
N VAL A 55 1.17 9.35 2.09
CA VAL A 55 0.77 7.97 2.41
C VAL A 55 -0.74 7.84 2.51
N GLY A 56 -1.39 8.70 3.31
CA GLY A 56 -2.83 8.62 3.54
C GLY A 56 -3.66 8.74 2.26
N VAL A 57 -3.28 9.61 1.33
CA VAL A 57 -3.97 9.77 0.04
C VAL A 57 -3.84 8.51 -0.83
N LYS A 58 -2.65 7.89 -0.85
CA LYS A 58 -2.44 6.65 -1.61
C LYS A 58 -3.27 5.50 -1.05
N ILE A 59 -3.32 5.39 0.28
CA ILE A 59 -4.13 4.40 0.96
C ILE A 59 -5.62 4.64 0.76
N GLY A 60 -6.08 5.89 0.86
CA GLY A 60 -7.46 6.26 0.52
C GLY A 60 -7.83 5.84 -0.89
N LYS A 61 -6.95 6.10 -1.87
CA LYS A 61 -7.14 5.66 -3.26
C LYS A 61 -7.25 4.14 -3.41
N ILE A 62 -6.51 3.35 -2.64
CA ILE A 62 -6.67 1.88 -2.64
C ILE A 62 -8.03 1.49 -2.01
N ALA A 63 -8.37 2.08 -0.87
CA ALA A 63 -9.66 1.84 -0.20
C ALA A 63 -10.88 2.27 -1.05
N GLU A 64 -10.66 3.17 -2.01
CA GLU A 64 -11.65 3.63 -3.00
C GLU A 64 -11.59 2.90 -4.34
N LYS A 65 -10.72 1.89 -4.51
CA LYS A 65 -10.53 1.09 -5.73
C LYS A 65 -9.92 1.83 -6.92
N TYR A 66 -9.24 2.95 -6.70
CA TYR A 66 -8.47 3.64 -7.75
C TYR A 66 -7.07 3.06 -7.97
N ALA A 67 -6.60 2.26 -7.02
CA ALA A 67 -5.34 1.53 -7.08
C ALA A 67 -5.46 0.26 -6.23
N ASP A 68 -4.48 -0.64 -6.36
CA ASP A 68 -4.50 -1.95 -5.70
C ASP A 68 -3.25 -2.20 -4.90
N ILE A 69 -2.12 -1.55 -5.25
CA ILE A 69 -0.82 -1.77 -4.63
C ILE A 69 -0.14 -0.43 -4.37
N TYR A 70 0.28 -0.22 -3.13
CA TYR A 70 1.22 0.81 -2.74
C TYR A 70 2.38 0.13 -2.01
N TYR A 71 3.61 0.44 -2.42
CA TYR A 71 4.77 0.08 -1.62
C TYR A 71 5.74 1.26 -1.52
N ASN A 72 6.56 1.24 -0.47
CA ASN A 72 7.61 2.21 -0.26
C ASN A 72 8.85 1.51 0.27
N THR A 73 9.93 1.61 -0.49
CA THR A 73 11.27 1.10 -0.13
C THR A 73 12.13 2.12 0.60
N SER A 74 11.68 3.37 0.69
CA SER A 74 12.42 4.42 1.40
C SER A 74 12.13 4.44 2.90
N GLN A 75 13.14 4.80 3.69
CA GLN A 75 13.06 4.96 5.15
C GLN A 75 12.56 6.37 5.56
N HIS A 76 11.99 7.13 4.62
CA HIS A 76 11.57 8.51 4.87
C HIS A 76 10.18 8.63 5.52
N THR A 77 9.37 7.57 5.44
CA THR A 77 8.04 7.54 6.07
C THR A 77 8.13 7.18 7.54
N SER A 78 7.40 7.89 8.39
CA SER A 78 7.39 7.65 9.83
C SER A 78 6.29 6.66 10.22
N LEU A 79 6.43 5.99 11.36
CA LEU A 79 5.46 5.02 11.87
C LEU A 79 4.07 5.65 12.08
N TRP A 80 4.02 6.90 12.54
CA TRP A 80 2.74 7.62 12.72
C TRP A 80 1.99 7.88 11.41
N ASP A 81 2.70 8.05 10.28
CA ASP A 81 2.06 8.19 8.97
C ASP A 81 1.42 6.86 8.52
N ALA A 82 2.03 5.74 8.90
CA ALA A 82 1.58 4.40 8.55
C ALA A 82 0.43 3.91 9.43
N CYS A 83 0.42 4.24 10.72
CA CYS A 83 -0.59 3.76 11.69
C CYS A 83 -2.02 4.13 11.28
N ALA A 84 -2.28 5.42 11.01
CA ALA A 84 -3.60 5.87 10.59
C ALA A 84 -4.01 5.25 9.24
N ALA A 85 -3.05 5.11 8.32
CA ALA A 85 -3.24 4.46 7.03
C ALA A 85 -3.62 2.97 7.17
N GLN A 86 -2.93 2.23 8.03
CA GLN A 86 -3.19 0.81 8.28
C GLN A 86 -4.62 0.59 8.79
N CYS A 87 -5.06 1.38 9.76
CA CYS A 87 -6.44 1.31 10.28
C CYS A 87 -7.49 1.48 9.17
N ILE A 88 -7.26 2.41 8.23
CA ILE A 88 -8.18 2.67 7.12
C ILE A 88 -8.22 1.48 6.15
N ILE A 89 -7.06 1.03 5.70
CA ILE A 89 -7.00 0.00 4.64
C ILE A 89 -7.49 -1.35 5.14
N GLU A 90 -7.13 -1.76 6.37
CA GLU A 90 -7.60 -3.00 6.97
C GLU A 90 -9.12 -2.94 7.23
N SER A 91 -9.63 -1.78 7.65
CA SER A 91 -11.08 -1.58 7.82
C SER A 91 -11.85 -1.55 6.48
N ALA A 92 -11.16 -1.33 5.36
CA ALA A 92 -11.69 -1.44 4.01
C ALA A 92 -11.49 -2.84 3.39
N GLY A 93 -10.93 -3.80 4.13
CA GLY A 93 -10.69 -5.17 3.67
C GLY A 93 -9.34 -5.40 2.98
N GLY A 94 -8.47 -4.39 2.92
CA GLY A 94 -7.10 -4.54 2.43
C GLY A 94 -6.12 -5.00 3.51
N LYS A 95 -4.83 -4.98 3.17
CA LYS A 95 -3.76 -5.44 4.07
C LYS A 95 -2.54 -4.52 4.01
N MET A 96 -1.88 -4.30 5.15
CA MET A 96 -0.67 -3.49 5.25
C MET A 96 0.38 -4.13 6.16
N THR A 97 1.62 -4.20 5.67
CA THR A 97 2.77 -4.85 6.31
C THR A 97 4.05 -4.09 6.00
N ASP A 98 5.19 -4.57 6.51
CA ASP A 98 6.48 -4.25 5.91
C ASP A 98 6.62 -4.91 4.51
N LEU A 99 7.70 -4.63 3.78
CA LEU A 99 7.91 -5.21 2.45
C LEU A 99 8.09 -6.73 2.44
N ARG A 100 8.42 -7.33 3.59
CA ARG A 100 8.59 -8.78 3.75
C ARG A 100 7.28 -9.49 4.15
N GLY A 101 6.20 -8.74 4.34
CA GLY A 101 4.91 -9.28 4.78
C GLY A 101 4.76 -9.41 6.29
N ASN A 102 5.70 -8.89 7.10
CA ASN A 102 5.56 -8.90 8.56
C ASN A 102 4.67 -7.74 9.02
N ALA A 103 3.97 -7.97 10.13
CA ALA A 103 3.17 -6.92 10.76
C ALA A 103 4.03 -5.70 11.14
N LEU A 104 3.50 -4.50 10.90
CA LEU A 104 4.13 -3.26 11.34
C LEU A 104 4.13 -3.17 12.86
N VAL A 105 5.25 -2.73 13.45
CA VAL A 105 5.42 -2.59 14.90
C VAL A 105 5.54 -1.11 15.25
N TYR A 106 4.59 -0.59 16.04
CA TYR A 106 4.49 0.84 16.34
C TYR A 106 5.13 1.25 17.67
N ASN A 107 5.21 0.35 18.64
CA ASN A 107 5.73 0.65 19.98
C ASN A 107 7.24 0.40 20.08
N THR A 108 8.03 1.11 19.28
CA THR A 108 9.50 0.97 19.26
C THR A 108 10.19 2.32 19.44
N LYS A 109 11.49 2.30 19.77
CA LYS A 109 12.31 3.53 19.80
C LYS A 109 12.57 4.11 18.42
N GLU A 110 12.49 3.28 17.39
CA GLU A 110 12.57 3.72 16.00
C GLU A 110 11.26 4.39 15.61
N THR A 111 11.34 5.51 14.89
CA THR A 111 10.19 6.28 14.44
C THR A 111 9.95 6.15 12.94
N LYS A 112 10.85 5.49 12.21
CA LYS A 112 10.81 5.28 10.75
C LYS A 112 10.44 3.86 10.37
N ASN A 113 9.83 3.72 9.19
CA ASN A 113 9.52 2.41 8.60
C ASN A 113 10.78 1.84 7.94
N MET A 114 11.68 1.29 8.75
CA MET A 114 13.00 0.84 8.28
C MET A 114 12.95 -0.33 7.29
N LEU A 115 11.92 -1.17 7.39
CA LEU A 115 11.67 -2.32 6.51
C LEU A 115 10.71 -1.99 5.35
N GLY A 116 10.44 -0.70 5.14
CA GLY A 116 9.50 -0.21 4.16
C GLY A 116 8.05 -0.49 4.52
N ILE A 117 7.16 -0.23 3.56
CA ILE A 117 5.71 -0.41 3.69
C ILE A 117 5.21 -1.11 2.44
N LEU A 118 4.33 -2.09 2.61
CA LEU A 118 3.50 -2.67 1.57
C LEU A 118 2.02 -2.55 2.00
N ALA A 119 1.19 -1.96 1.16
CA ALA A 119 -0.25 -1.92 1.33
C ALA A 119 -0.93 -2.36 0.04
N THR A 120 -1.92 -3.24 0.14
CA THR A 120 -2.63 -3.78 -1.03
C THR A 120 -4.12 -3.94 -0.77
N ASN A 121 -4.84 -4.36 -1.81
CA ASN A 121 -6.23 -4.83 -1.74
C ASN A 121 -6.41 -6.16 -0.95
N GLY A 122 -5.36 -6.70 -0.33
CA GLY A 122 -5.39 -7.98 0.40
C GLY A 122 -5.20 -9.19 -0.50
N HIS A 123 -5.87 -9.26 -1.64
CA HIS A 123 -5.88 -10.42 -2.55
C HIS A 123 -4.51 -10.76 -3.15
N VAL A 124 -3.76 -9.75 -3.58
CA VAL A 124 -2.43 -9.95 -4.19
C VAL A 124 -1.28 -9.84 -3.18
N HIS A 125 -1.57 -9.62 -1.90
CA HIS A 125 -0.59 -9.15 -0.91
C HIS A 125 0.60 -10.10 -0.75
N GLU A 126 0.33 -11.38 -0.52
CA GLU A 126 1.32 -12.43 -0.27
C GLU A 126 2.25 -12.61 -1.45
N HIS A 127 1.71 -12.56 -2.67
CA HIS A 127 2.52 -12.66 -3.88
C HIS A 127 3.52 -11.50 -3.97
N ILE A 128 3.08 -10.28 -3.71
CA ILE A 128 3.94 -9.09 -3.74
C ILE A 128 5.00 -9.15 -2.62
N ALA A 129 4.60 -9.52 -1.40
CA ALA A 129 5.52 -9.67 -0.27
C ALA A 129 6.59 -10.75 -0.50
N GLN A 130 6.22 -11.87 -1.14
CA GLN A 130 7.16 -12.93 -1.52
C GLN A 130 8.18 -12.44 -2.56
N HIS A 131 7.73 -11.64 -3.53
CA HIS A 131 8.64 -11.01 -4.50
C HIS A 131 9.70 -10.16 -3.81
N PHE A 132 9.30 -9.28 -2.88
CA PHE A 132 10.25 -8.47 -2.12
C PHE A 132 11.16 -9.30 -1.24
N SER A 133 10.64 -10.31 -0.54
CA SER A 133 11.43 -11.17 0.35
C SER A 133 12.55 -11.91 -0.39
N THR A 134 12.27 -12.44 -1.57
CA THR A 134 13.24 -13.19 -2.39
C THR A 134 14.32 -12.29 -2.98
N ASN A 135 13.99 -11.04 -3.29
CA ASN A 135 14.92 -10.10 -3.94
C ASN A 135 15.71 -9.24 -2.95
N LEU A 136 15.19 -9.00 -1.73
CA LEU A 136 15.88 -8.27 -0.66
C LEU A 136 16.92 -9.12 0.10
N SER A 137 16.90 -10.45 -0.03
CA SER A 137 17.92 -11.34 0.55
C SER A 137 19.21 -11.44 -0.27
N LEU A 138 19.24 -10.83 -1.46
CA LEU A 138 20.35 -10.87 -2.42
C LEU A 138 21.16 -9.56 -2.48
N SER A 139 20.91 -8.64 -1.56
CA SER A 139 21.56 -7.33 -1.42
C SER A 139 22.12 -7.14 -0.03
#